data_AF-W9RBX8-F1
#
_entry.id   AF-W9RBX8-F1
#
_cell.length_a   1.000
_cell.length_b   1.000
_cell.length_c   1.000
_cell.angle_alpha   90.00
_cell.angle_beta   90.00
_cell.angle_gamma   90.00
#
_symmetry.space_group_name_H-M   'P 1'
#
loop_
_entity.id
_entity.type
_entity.pdbx_description
1 polymer ?
#
loop_
_entity_poly.entity_id
_entity_poly.type
_entity_poly.pdbx_seq_one_letter_code
_entity_poly.pdbx_strand_id
1 'polypeptide(L)'
;MLSEMDKATRMHLPSWASQGIVDMKEVASNLLFEYFAKKLISYDETKTSKKLKENYNDAFLDGLISFPLHIPGTAYHACLQGQKNAIKVIRDIFEKRKASDANQGDYLDHLLEELKKEKTILNEKMAIDLLFLLLFAAYESTSTKEHEEIINKRDKKDVEITWQEYKSMTFTHMVINETVRLANIVPAVFRRAAKDVEGKKLHVGSKTFMAFGGGIRVCVGADFAKLQVAIILHYLVSNYK
;
A
#
# COMPACT_ATOMS: atom_id res chain seq x y z
N MET A 1 9.94 4.33 10.08
CA MET A 1 8.57 4.41 9.53
C MET A 1 8.17 5.88 9.30
N LEU A 2 7.53 6.60 10.23
CA LEU A 2 7.10 8.00 10.05
C LEU A 2 8.16 8.90 9.39
N SER A 3 9.34 9.05 9.99
CA SER A 3 10.49 9.81 9.45
C SER A 3 10.86 9.46 7.98
N GLU A 4 10.69 8.20 7.61
CA GLU A 4 11.08 7.68 6.28
C GLU A 4 9.98 7.89 5.24
N MET A 5 8.72 7.84 5.68
CA MET A 5 7.53 8.15 4.88
C MET A 5 7.43 9.66 4.62
N ASP A 6 7.69 10.45 5.66
CA ASP A 6 7.88 11.91 5.59
C ASP A 6 8.98 12.27 4.59
N LYS A 7 10.19 11.71 4.75
CA LYS A 7 11.32 11.94 3.85
C LYS A 7 11.04 11.51 2.41
N ALA A 8 10.44 10.35 2.20
CA ALA A 8 10.08 9.87 0.85
C ALA A 8 9.06 10.82 0.18
N THR A 9 8.07 11.29 0.94
CA THR A 9 7.09 12.29 0.47
C THR A 9 7.79 13.61 0.13
N ARG A 10 8.61 14.16 1.04
CA ARG A 10 9.38 15.40 0.80
C ARG A 10 10.36 15.31 -0.37
N MET A 11 10.91 14.14 -0.69
CA MET A 11 11.73 13.94 -1.89
C MET A 11 10.94 14.05 -3.20
N HIS A 12 9.64 13.71 -3.20
CA HIS A 12 8.81 13.68 -4.39
C HIS A 12 8.13 15.02 -4.70
N LEU A 13 7.68 15.76 -3.69
CA LEU A 13 6.92 17.01 -3.83
C LEU A 13 7.57 18.07 -4.76
N PRO A 14 8.90 18.31 -4.76
CA PRO A 14 9.52 19.27 -5.68
C PRO A 14 9.36 18.88 -7.16
N SER A 15 9.35 17.58 -7.46
CA SER A 15 9.12 17.07 -8.82
C SER A 15 7.67 17.26 -9.26
N TRP A 16 6.71 17.10 -8.34
CA TRP A 16 5.30 17.37 -8.60
C TRP A 16 5.07 18.87 -8.85
N ALA A 17 5.71 19.73 -8.03
CA ALA A 17 5.65 21.19 -8.16
C ALA A 17 6.10 21.68 -9.55
N SER A 18 7.20 21.13 -10.07
CA SER A 18 7.78 21.57 -11.35
C SER A 18 6.96 21.21 -12.58
N GLN A 19 5.96 20.34 -12.46
CA GLN A 19 5.09 19.91 -13.57
C GLN A 19 3.87 20.83 -13.76
N GLY A 20 3.52 21.66 -12.76
CA GLY A 20 2.42 22.62 -12.79
C GLY A 20 1.03 21.99 -12.66
N ILE A 21 0.72 20.94 -13.44
CA ILE A 21 -0.48 20.11 -13.33
C ILE A 21 -0.03 18.65 -13.24
N VAL A 22 -0.55 17.92 -12.24
CA VAL A 22 -0.26 16.49 -12.02
C VAL A 22 -1.54 15.73 -11.70
N ASP A 23 -1.61 14.45 -12.08
CA ASP A 23 -2.65 13.55 -11.59
C ASP A 23 -2.29 13.07 -10.18
N MET A 24 -3.15 13.37 -9.21
CA MET A 24 -2.91 13.03 -7.80
C MET A 24 -3.02 11.54 -7.48
N LYS A 25 -3.78 10.74 -8.23
CA LYS A 25 -3.76 9.27 -8.09
C LYS A 25 -2.40 8.77 -8.57
N GLU A 26 -1.97 9.18 -9.76
CA GLU A 26 -0.72 8.70 -10.35
C GLU A 26 0.48 9.04 -9.47
N VAL A 27 0.69 10.32 -9.12
CA VAL A 27 1.91 10.71 -8.39
C VAL A 27 1.95 10.15 -6.96
N ALA A 28 0.79 9.98 -6.30
CA ALA A 28 0.71 9.31 -5.01
C ALA A 28 1.03 7.82 -5.14
N SER A 29 0.37 7.08 -6.05
CA SER A 29 0.66 5.65 -6.27
C SER A 29 2.10 5.39 -6.76
N ASN A 30 2.74 6.36 -7.44
CA ASN A 30 4.16 6.32 -7.79
C ASN A 30 5.05 6.36 -6.52
N LEU A 31 4.85 7.36 -5.65
CA LEU A 31 5.55 7.50 -4.35
C LEU A 31 5.35 6.28 -3.44
N LEU A 32 4.11 5.77 -3.36
CA LEU A 32 3.79 4.58 -2.57
C LEU A 32 4.53 3.35 -3.08
N PHE A 33 4.48 3.12 -4.39
CA PHE A 33 5.13 1.97 -4.99
C PHE A 33 6.64 2.00 -4.76
N GLU A 34 7.32 3.15 -4.96
CA GLU A 34 8.75 3.27 -4.68
C GLU A 34 9.04 2.99 -3.18
N TYR A 35 8.31 3.64 -2.27
CA TYR A 35 8.53 3.47 -0.83
C TYR A 35 8.37 2.01 -0.40
N PHE A 36 7.31 1.33 -0.84
CA PHE A 36 7.06 -0.06 -0.48
C PHE A 36 8.01 -1.04 -1.20
N ALA A 37 8.34 -0.84 -2.48
CA ALA A 37 9.31 -1.68 -3.17
C ALA A 37 10.69 -1.59 -2.53
N LYS A 38 11.08 -0.40 -2.08
CA LYS A 38 12.29 -0.17 -1.29
C LYS A 38 12.22 -0.80 0.11
N LYS A 39 11.08 -0.70 0.81
CA LYS A 39 10.92 -1.28 2.16
C LYS A 39 10.70 -2.79 2.22
N LEU A 40 10.15 -3.39 1.17
CA LEU A 40 9.84 -4.82 1.14
C LEU A 40 10.98 -5.66 0.58
N ILE A 41 11.72 -5.15 -0.42
CA ILE A 41 12.71 -5.93 -1.19
C ILE A 41 13.97 -5.13 -1.58
N SER A 42 14.17 -3.92 -1.05
CA SER A 42 15.21 -2.96 -1.46
C SER A 42 15.28 -2.72 -2.97
N TYR A 43 14.11 -2.78 -3.63
CA TYR A 43 14.00 -2.50 -5.06
C TYR A 43 14.13 -1.01 -5.32
N ASP A 44 14.82 -0.68 -6.41
CA ASP A 44 15.14 0.67 -6.84
C ASP A 44 15.10 0.66 -8.38
N GLU A 45 14.06 1.26 -8.95
CA GLU A 45 13.80 1.24 -10.39
C GLU A 45 14.88 1.99 -11.18
N THR A 46 15.58 2.96 -10.55
CA THR A 46 16.73 3.65 -11.17
C THR A 46 17.94 2.73 -11.37
N LYS A 47 18.00 1.61 -10.63
CA LYS A 47 19.10 0.62 -10.67
C LYS A 47 18.73 -0.66 -11.42
N THR A 48 17.53 -0.78 -11.97
CA THR A 48 17.12 -2.00 -12.69
C THR A 48 16.16 -1.73 -13.85
N SER A 49 16.49 -2.28 -15.02
CA SER A 49 15.62 -2.22 -16.21
C SER A 49 14.33 -3.04 -16.09
N LYS A 50 14.17 -3.81 -15.01
CA LYS A 50 12.96 -4.56 -14.70
C LYS A 50 11.92 -3.65 -14.05
N LYS A 51 11.13 -2.97 -14.86
CA LYS A 51 9.99 -2.19 -14.38
C LYS A 51 8.97 -3.07 -13.67
N LEU A 52 8.94 -3.01 -12.33
CA LEU A 52 8.09 -3.88 -11.52
C LEU A 52 6.67 -3.31 -11.43
N LYS A 53 6.56 -1.98 -11.36
CA LYS A 53 5.30 -1.22 -11.24
C LYS A 53 4.31 -1.48 -12.37
N GLU A 54 4.78 -1.52 -13.62
CA GLU A 54 3.92 -1.69 -14.81
C GLU A 54 3.11 -2.99 -14.81
N ASN A 55 3.49 -3.98 -14.00
CA ASN A 55 2.80 -5.26 -13.87
C ASN A 55 1.58 -5.23 -12.93
N TYR A 56 1.35 -4.11 -12.23
CA TYR A 56 0.22 -3.85 -11.34
C TYR A 56 -0.73 -2.75 -11.87
N ASN A 57 -0.57 -2.33 -13.13
CA ASN A 57 -1.31 -1.22 -13.76
C ASN A 57 -2.84 -1.44 -13.82
N ASP A 58 -3.61 -0.45 -14.27
CA ASP A 58 -5.09 -0.54 -14.29
C ASP A 58 -5.63 -1.79 -15.02
N ALA A 59 -4.94 -2.28 -16.06
CA ALA A 59 -5.32 -3.52 -16.75
C ALA A 59 -5.11 -4.81 -15.91
N PHE A 60 -4.25 -4.77 -14.88
CA PHE A 60 -4.20 -5.78 -13.84
C PHE A 60 -5.43 -5.68 -12.92
N LEU A 61 -5.83 -4.46 -12.53
CA LEU A 61 -6.98 -4.19 -11.66
C LEU A 61 -8.31 -4.63 -12.29
N ASP A 62 -8.56 -4.23 -13.54
CA ASP A 62 -9.72 -4.63 -14.33
C ASP A 62 -9.86 -6.16 -14.37
N GLY A 63 -8.72 -6.87 -14.50
CA GLY A 63 -8.67 -8.32 -14.55
C GLY A 63 -9.09 -9.00 -13.24
N LEU A 64 -8.87 -8.39 -12.07
CA LEU A 64 -9.26 -8.93 -10.76
C LEU A 64 -10.77 -9.01 -10.57
N ILE A 65 -11.53 -8.08 -11.16
CA ILE A 65 -13.00 -8.03 -11.10
C ILE A 65 -13.69 -8.55 -12.37
N SER A 66 -12.92 -8.80 -13.44
CA SER A 66 -13.43 -9.35 -14.69
C SER A 66 -13.91 -10.81 -14.58
N PHE A 67 -14.76 -11.22 -15.51
CA PHE A 67 -15.18 -12.62 -15.62
C PHE A 67 -13.98 -13.50 -16.06
N PRO A 68 -13.71 -14.66 -15.40
CA PRO A 68 -12.41 -15.34 -15.45
C PRO A 68 -12.19 -16.19 -16.72
N LEU A 69 -12.20 -15.56 -17.89
CA LEU A 69 -11.89 -16.17 -19.19
C LEU A 69 -10.42 -15.95 -19.55
N HIS A 70 -9.61 -17.01 -19.44
CA HIS A 70 -8.19 -16.99 -19.82
C HIS A 70 -8.00 -17.09 -21.34
N ILE A 71 -8.38 -16.02 -22.06
CA ILE A 71 -8.28 -15.90 -23.52
C ILE A 71 -7.46 -14.64 -23.83
N PRO A 72 -6.46 -14.67 -24.75
CA PRO A 72 -5.71 -13.47 -25.13
C PRO A 72 -6.64 -12.31 -25.55
N GLY A 73 -6.39 -11.13 -25.02
CA GLY A 73 -7.23 -9.94 -25.22
C GLY A 73 -8.28 -9.68 -24.12
N THR A 74 -8.51 -10.61 -23.17
CA THR A 74 -9.34 -10.32 -21.99
C THR A 74 -8.55 -9.63 -20.88
N ALA A 75 -9.22 -8.82 -20.07
CA ALA A 75 -8.65 -8.23 -18.85
C ALA A 75 -8.13 -9.32 -17.89
N TYR A 76 -8.84 -10.44 -17.75
CA TYR A 76 -8.39 -11.59 -16.94
C TYR A 76 -7.04 -12.15 -17.43
N HIS A 77 -6.86 -12.29 -18.75
CA HIS A 77 -5.58 -12.74 -19.31
C HIS A 77 -4.47 -11.70 -19.12
N ALA A 78 -4.77 -10.40 -19.25
CA ALA A 78 -3.82 -9.32 -18.98
C ALA A 78 -3.34 -9.35 -17.51
N CYS A 79 -4.26 -9.44 -16.56
CA CYS A 79 -3.97 -9.62 -15.13
C CYS A 79 -3.09 -10.85 -14.86
N LEU A 80 -3.37 -12.00 -15.50
CA LEU A 80 -2.55 -13.19 -15.34
C LEU A 80 -1.12 -13.03 -15.90
N GLN A 81 -0.91 -12.25 -16.98
CA GLN A 81 0.46 -11.92 -17.41
C GLN A 81 1.13 -10.93 -16.45
N GLY A 82 0.41 -9.92 -15.94
CA GLY A 82 0.91 -8.99 -14.92
C GLY A 82 1.38 -9.73 -13.66
N GLN A 83 0.53 -10.57 -13.08
CA GLN A 83 0.88 -11.43 -11.94
C GLN A 83 2.14 -12.27 -12.22
N LYS A 84 2.16 -12.97 -13.36
CA LYS A 84 3.27 -13.85 -13.76
C LYS A 84 4.60 -13.09 -13.91
N ASN A 85 4.57 -11.88 -14.47
CA ASN A 85 5.74 -11.04 -14.64
C ASN A 85 6.22 -10.46 -13.31
N ALA A 86 5.32 -9.90 -12.49
CA ALA A 86 5.64 -9.38 -11.16
C ALA A 86 6.26 -10.48 -10.26
N ILE A 87 5.62 -11.64 -10.18
CA ILE A 87 6.12 -12.81 -9.42
C ILE A 87 7.47 -13.29 -9.95
N LYS A 88 7.73 -13.21 -11.27
CA LYS A 88 9.06 -13.51 -11.83
C LYS A 88 10.11 -12.51 -11.33
N VAL A 89 9.85 -11.21 -11.42
CA VAL A 89 10.79 -10.17 -10.96
C VAL A 89 11.06 -10.29 -9.45
N ILE A 90 10.03 -10.54 -8.63
CA ILE A 90 10.17 -10.73 -7.18
C ILE A 90 10.99 -12.00 -6.88
N ARG A 91 10.72 -13.12 -7.56
CA ARG A 91 11.53 -14.35 -7.43
C ARG A 91 12.99 -14.13 -7.82
N ASP A 92 13.24 -13.41 -8.92
CA ASP A 92 14.59 -13.08 -9.36
C ASP A 92 15.38 -12.20 -8.37
N ILE A 93 14.69 -11.51 -7.45
CA ILE A 93 15.29 -10.75 -6.34
C ILE A 93 15.46 -11.65 -5.11
N PHE A 94 14.43 -12.42 -4.75
CA PHE A 94 14.44 -13.39 -3.66
C PHE A 94 15.61 -14.39 -3.77
N GLU A 95 15.75 -15.07 -4.91
CA GLU A 95 16.83 -16.05 -5.10
C GLU A 95 18.22 -15.39 -5.08
N LYS A 96 18.35 -14.16 -5.60
CA LYS A 96 19.63 -13.42 -5.55
C LYS A 96 20.03 -13.04 -4.13
N ARG A 97 19.08 -12.60 -3.30
CA ARG A 97 19.33 -12.30 -1.88
C ARG A 97 19.72 -13.58 -1.13
N LYS A 98 18.91 -14.62 -1.25
CA LYS A 98 19.11 -15.96 -0.68
C LYS A 98 20.46 -16.59 -1.08
N ALA A 99 20.90 -16.44 -2.33
CA ALA A 99 22.16 -17.01 -2.83
C ALA A 99 23.41 -16.16 -2.53
N SER A 100 23.27 -14.96 -1.97
CA SER A 100 24.40 -14.10 -1.59
C SER A 100 24.58 -13.90 -0.09
N ASP A 101 23.60 -14.32 0.72
CA ASP A 101 23.45 -14.00 2.17
C ASP A 101 23.68 -12.50 2.48
N ALA A 102 23.52 -11.63 1.48
CA ALA A 102 23.51 -10.19 1.67
C ALA A 102 22.27 -9.80 2.48
N ASN A 103 22.42 -8.83 3.38
CA ASN A 103 21.35 -8.28 4.20
C ASN A 103 21.24 -6.76 3.90
N GLN A 104 20.03 -6.23 3.79
CA GLN A 104 19.73 -4.80 3.55
C GLN A 104 18.90 -4.17 4.68
N GLY A 105 18.45 -4.96 5.66
CA GLY A 105 17.52 -4.53 6.70
C GLY A 105 16.09 -4.33 6.20
N ASP A 106 15.68 -5.08 5.17
CA ASP A 106 14.33 -5.00 4.59
C ASP A 106 13.44 -6.21 4.96
N TYR A 107 12.18 -6.18 4.54
CA TYR A 107 11.23 -7.24 4.87
C TYR A 107 11.57 -8.59 4.23
N LEU A 108 12.26 -8.61 3.09
CA LEU A 108 12.75 -9.83 2.46
C LEU A 108 13.83 -10.51 3.32
N ASP A 109 14.71 -9.74 3.95
CA ASP A 109 15.68 -10.29 4.91
C ASP A 109 14.95 -10.99 6.07
N HIS A 110 13.92 -10.36 6.65
CA HIS A 110 13.08 -10.98 7.68
C HIS A 110 12.33 -12.22 7.20
N LEU A 111 11.83 -12.25 5.96
CA LEU A 111 11.22 -13.46 5.41
C LEU A 111 12.25 -14.60 5.23
N LEU A 112 13.50 -14.28 4.86
CA LEU A 112 14.59 -15.24 4.79
C LEU A 112 15.02 -15.73 6.19
N GLU A 113 14.94 -14.90 7.22
CA GLU A 113 15.12 -15.28 8.62
C GLU A 113 14.00 -16.21 9.13
N GLU A 114 12.72 -15.90 8.83
CA GLU A 114 11.58 -16.76 9.17
C GLU A 114 11.59 -18.11 8.42
N LEU A 115 12.16 -18.16 7.21
CA LEU A 115 12.36 -19.40 6.44
C LEU A 115 13.45 -20.31 7.02
N LYS A 116 14.42 -19.75 7.75
CA LYS A 116 15.51 -20.51 8.40
C LYS A 116 15.08 -21.20 9.71
N LYS A 117 13.82 -21.09 10.15
CA LYS A 117 13.31 -21.65 11.44
C LYS A 117 12.62 -23.00 11.29
N GLU A 118 13.01 -23.99 12.11
CA GLU A 118 12.52 -25.39 12.07
C GLU A 118 10.99 -25.58 12.09
N LYS A 119 10.24 -24.67 12.72
CA LYS A 119 8.78 -24.77 12.90
C LYS A 119 8.02 -23.68 12.14
N THR A 120 8.61 -23.14 11.08
CA THR A 120 7.98 -22.13 10.25
C THR A 120 6.81 -22.70 9.45
N ILE A 121 5.73 -21.90 9.30
CA ILE A 121 4.65 -22.17 8.35
C ILE A 121 4.90 -21.54 6.98
N LEU A 122 5.92 -20.68 6.89
CA LEU A 122 6.31 -19.97 5.68
C LEU A 122 7.12 -20.90 4.78
N ASN A 123 6.88 -20.82 3.48
CA ASN A 123 7.76 -21.41 2.46
C ASN A 123 8.05 -20.37 1.39
N GLU A 124 9.04 -20.65 0.54
CA GLU A 124 9.56 -19.68 -0.44
C GLU A 124 8.46 -19.16 -1.40
N LYS A 125 7.52 -20.04 -1.79
CA LYS A 125 6.35 -19.62 -2.58
C LYS A 125 5.46 -18.67 -1.79
N MET A 126 5.13 -18.99 -0.54
CA MET A 126 4.33 -18.10 0.33
C MET A 126 5.03 -16.77 0.61
N ALA A 127 6.35 -16.75 0.73
CA ALA A 127 7.13 -15.52 0.89
C ALA A 127 7.05 -14.63 -0.37
N ILE A 128 7.23 -15.22 -1.57
CA ILE A 128 7.10 -14.51 -2.85
C ILE A 128 5.66 -14.03 -3.08
N ASP A 129 4.66 -14.88 -2.80
CA ASP A 129 3.23 -14.52 -2.90
C ASP A 129 2.86 -13.38 -1.93
N LEU A 130 3.44 -13.37 -0.71
CA LEU A 130 3.24 -12.33 0.30
C LEU A 130 3.89 -10.99 -0.11
N LEU A 131 5.11 -11.03 -0.65
CA LEU A 131 5.77 -9.83 -1.20
C LEU A 131 4.97 -9.24 -2.35
N PHE A 132 4.46 -10.07 -3.26
CA PHE A 132 3.55 -9.65 -4.33
C PHE A 132 2.25 -9.01 -3.78
N LEU A 133 1.62 -9.64 -2.79
CA LEU A 133 0.38 -9.14 -2.17
C LEU A 133 0.59 -7.81 -1.44
N LEU A 134 1.72 -7.62 -0.74
CA LEU A 134 2.03 -6.38 -0.02
C LEU A 134 2.35 -5.22 -0.99
N LEU A 135 3.06 -5.49 -2.09
CA LEU A 135 3.30 -4.51 -3.15
C LEU A 135 2.02 -4.11 -3.88
N PHE A 136 1.12 -5.06 -4.12
CA PHE A 136 -0.21 -4.78 -4.68
C PHE A 136 -1.04 -3.88 -3.75
N ALA A 137 -1.19 -4.27 -2.48
CA ALA A 137 -1.96 -3.51 -1.50
C ALA A 137 -1.42 -2.09 -1.25
N ALA A 138 -0.13 -1.87 -1.48
CA ALA A 138 0.53 -0.57 -1.41
C ALA A 138 0.19 0.36 -2.58
N TYR A 139 0.01 -0.16 -3.79
CA TYR A 139 -0.17 0.63 -5.01
C TYR A 139 -1.59 1.23 -5.12
N GLU A 140 -2.59 0.48 -4.68
CA GLU A 140 -4.04 0.78 -4.79
C GLU A 140 -4.57 1.88 -3.86
N SER A 141 -3.94 2.10 -2.71
CA SER A 141 -4.72 2.35 -1.47
C SER A 141 -4.87 3.80 -1.00
N THR A 142 -4.74 4.81 -1.87
CA THR A 142 -4.87 6.24 -1.46
C THR A 142 -5.63 7.16 -2.43
N SER A 143 -6.46 8.04 -1.85
CA SER A 143 -7.05 9.24 -2.46
C SER A 143 -7.17 10.34 -1.39
N THR A 144 -7.09 11.62 -1.75
CA THR A 144 -6.68 12.69 -0.79
C THR A 144 -7.35 14.08 -0.98
N LYS A 145 -7.99 14.59 0.10
CA LYS A 145 -8.32 15.99 0.46
C LYS A 145 -8.38 16.08 2.01
N GLU A 146 -8.33 17.17 2.79
CA GLU A 146 -8.00 18.61 2.63
C GLU A 146 -7.47 19.13 4.02
N HIS A 147 -6.58 20.13 4.14
CA HIS A 147 -5.95 20.43 5.44
C HIS A 147 -5.20 21.79 5.73
N GLU A 148 -5.84 22.97 5.67
CA GLU A 148 -5.12 24.25 5.88
C GLU A 148 -4.74 24.63 7.34
N GLU A 149 -5.31 23.99 8.38
CA GLU A 149 -5.20 24.53 9.76
C GLU A 149 -3.87 24.30 10.50
N ILE A 150 -3.14 23.22 10.21
CA ILE A 150 -1.93 22.84 10.99
C ILE A 150 -0.77 23.81 10.74
N ILE A 151 -0.67 24.35 9.51
CA ILE A 151 0.41 25.26 9.09
C ILE A 151 0.43 26.52 9.93
N ASN A 152 -0.75 27.05 10.24
CA ASN A 152 -0.93 28.29 10.99
C ASN A 152 -0.53 28.17 12.48
N LYS A 153 -0.06 26.99 12.92
CA LYS A 153 0.39 26.68 14.29
C LYS A 153 1.88 26.28 14.36
N ARG A 154 2.64 26.39 13.26
CA ARG A 154 4.08 26.05 13.20
C ARG A 154 4.95 27.29 13.01
N ASP A 155 5.85 27.57 13.95
CA ASP A 155 6.85 28.66 13.86
C ASP A 155 7.87 28.46 12.73
N LYS A 156 8.03 27.23 12.23
CA LYS A 156 8.92 26.88 11.11
C LYS A 156 8.23 25.86 10.20
N LYS A 157 8.21 26.13 8.89
CA LYS A 157 7.49 25.30 7.90
C LYS A 157 8.20 23.98 7.57
N ASP A 158 9.54 23.96 7.60
CA ASP A 158 10.38 22.86 7.09
C ASP A 158 10.69 21.71 8.08
N VAL A 159 9.94 21.60 9.19
CA VAL A 159 10.18 20.56 10.20
C VAL A 159 9.49 19.24 9.81
N GLU A 160 10.23 18.15 9.94
CA GLU A 160 9.75 16.75 9.85
C GLU A 160 8.54 16.52 10.76
N ILE A 161 7.54 15.76 10.30
CA ILE A 161 6.33 15.47 11.09
C ILE A 161 6.68 14.56 12.27
N THR A 162 6.42 15.03 13.49
CA THR A 162 6.64 14.25 14.71
C THR A 162 5.48 13.30 15.02
N TRP A 163 5.75 12.24 15.81
CA TRP A 163 4.70 11.34 16.31
C TRP A 163 3.68 12.03 17.22
N GLN A 164 4.03 13.17 17.84
CA GLN A 164 3.09 13.96 18.64
C GLN A 164 2.14 14.75 17.73
N GLU A 165 2.65 15.40 16.69
CA GLU A 165 1.82 16.10 15.69
C GLU A 165 0.89 15.13 14.96
N TYR A 166 1.40 14.00 14.45
CA TYR A 166 0.56 12.99 13.78
C TYR A 166 -0.62 12.53 14.66
N LYS A 167 -0.42 12.43 15.98
CA LYS A 167 -1.46 12.04 16.94
C LYS A 167 -2.42 13.18 17.30
N SER A 168 -2.04 14.44 17.12
CA SER A 168 -2.91 15.61 17.32
C SER A 168 -3.65 16.06 16.06
N MET A 169 -3.42 15.42 14.90
CA MET A 169 -4.13 15.63 13.63
C MET A 169 -5.61 15.18 13.63
N THR A 170 -6.38 15.49 14.68
CA THR A 170 -7.75 14.99 14.88
C THR A 170 -8.67 15.23 13.67
N PHE A 171 -8.60 16.42 13.06
CA PHE A 171 -9.40 16.73 11.87
C PHE A 171 -8.93 15.91 10.65
N THR A 172 -7.62 15.70 10.44
CA THR A 172 -7.12 14.81 9.37
C THR A 172 -7.61 13.37 9.58
N HIS A 173 -7.59 12.87 10.81
CA HIS A 173 -8.12 11.54 11.12
C HIS A 173 -9.63 11.43 10.86
N MET A 174 -10.41 12.49 11.14
CA MET A 174 -11.83 12.55 10.77
C MET A 174 -12.02 12.55 9.25
N VAL A 175 -11.29 13.40 8.51
CA VAL A 175 -11.36 13.47 7.04
C VAL A 175 -10.94 12.16 6.38
N ILE A 176 -9.88 11.49 6.86
CA ILE A 176 -9.46 10.18 6.37
C ILE A 176 -10.55 9.13 6.61
N ASN A 177 -11.07 9.04 7.84
CA ASN A 177 -12.12 8.07 8.17
C ASN A 177 -13.40 8.33 7.36
N GLU A 178 -13.80 9.59 7.17
CA GLU A 178 -15.00 9.95 6.37
C GLU A 178 -14.78 9.67 4.87
N THR A 179 -13.58 9.95 4.35
CA THR A 179 -13.21 9.63 2.96
C THR A 179 -13.33 8.13 2.70
N VAL A 180 -12.78 7.27 3.57
CA VAL A 180 -12.90 5.81 3.43
C VAL A 180 -14.27 5.26 3.86
N ARG A 181 -15.15 6.08 4.47
CA ARG A 181 -16.57 5.74 4.69
C ARG A 181 -17.39 5.96 3.42
N LEU A 182 -17.08 6.99 2.64
CA LEU A 182 -17.78 7.36 1.40
C LEU A 182 -17.23 6.63 0.16
N ALA A 183 -15.90 6.55 0.05
CA ALA A 183 -15.17 6.01 -1.09
C ALA A 183 -14.29 4.80 -0.67
N ASN A 184 -14.93 3.77 -0.11
CA ASN A 184 -14.24 2.52 0.26
C ASN A 184 -13.84 1.72 -0.99
N ILE A 185 -12.54 1.57 -1.22
CA ILE A 185 -11.97 0.81 -2.35
C ILE A 185 -12.26 -0.71 -2.29
N VAL A 186 -12.62 -1.26 -1.11
CA VAL A 186 -13.05 -2.67 -0.95
C VAL A 186 -14.53 -2.71 -0.54
N PRO A 187 -15.49 -2.52 -1.47
CA PRO A 187 -16.91 -2.40 -1.14
C PRO A 187 -17.56 -3.71 -0.67
N ALA A 188 -16.97 -4.87 -0.98
CA ALA A 188 -17.49 -6.19 -0.62
C ALA A 188 -16.39 -7.13 -0.13
N VAL A 189 -16.69 -7.92 0.91
CA VAL A 189 -15.74 -8.87 1.52
C VAL A 189 -16.42 -10.23 1.71
N PHE A 190 -16.20 -11.13 0.75
CA PHE A 190 -16.94 -12.39 0.64
C PHE A 190 -16.56 -13.44 1.70
N ARG A 191 -17.50 -14.35 1.98
CA ARG A 191 -17.33 -15.52 2.86
C ARG A 191 -18.06 -16.71 2.26
N ARG A 192 -17.43 -17.89 2.26
CA ARG A 192 -18.09 -19.18 1.98
C ARG A 192 -18.47 -19.82 3.31
N ALA A 193 -19.75 -20.16 3.50
CA ALA A 193 -20.16 -21.01 4.61
C ALA A 193 -19.52 -22.40 4.45
N ALA A 194 -18.80 -22.86 5.47
CA ALA A 194 -18.14 -24.18 5.48
C ALA A 194 -18.95 -25.26 6.19
N LYS A 195 -20.03 -24.85 6.87
CA LYS A 195 -21.07 -25.62 7.55
C LYS A 195 -22.33 -24.76 7.55
N ASP A 196 -23.48 -25.37 7.80
CA ASP A 196 -24.71 -24.63 8.01
C ASP A 196 -24.58 -23.66 9.19
N VAL A 197 -25.15 -22.47 9.03
CA VAL A 197 -25.07 -21.39 10.01
C VAL A 197 -26.45 -20.79 10.20
N GLU A 198 -27.05 -21.08 11.37
CA GLU A 198 -28.23 -20.35 11.81
C GLU A 198 -27.95 -18.84 11.83
N GLY A 199 -28.91 -18.05 11.36
CA GLY A 199 -28.80 -16.61 11.22
C GLY A 199 -28.73 -15.89 12.57
N LYS A 200 -27.56 -15.92 13.22
CA LYS A 200 -27.31 -15.19 14.47
C LYS A 200 -27.69 -13.72 14.27
N LYS A 201 -28.56 -13.19 15.14
CA LYS A 201 -28.83 -11.75 15.22
C LYS A 201 -27.51 -11.03 15.44
N LEU A 202 -27.00 -10.41 14.38
CA LEU A 202 -25.75 -9.65 14.39
C LEU A 202 -25.81 -8.60 15.50
N HIS A 203 -24.99 -8.76 16.55
CA HIS A 203 -24.91 -7.80 17.63
C HIS A 203 -24.68 -6.39 17.06
N VAL A 204 -25.36 -5.40 17.64
CA VAL A 204 -25.50 -4.05 17.05
C VAL A 204 -24.17 -3.25 17.09
N GLY A 205 -23.16 -3.73 17.82
CA GLY A 205 -21.85 -3.11 17.92
C GLY A 205 -21.13 -2.98 16.57
N SER A 206 -21.01 -1.73 16.10
CA SER A 206 -20.14 -1.29 15.00
C SER A 206 -20.39 -1.89 13.59
N LYS A 207 -21.65 -1.87 13.13
CA LYS A 207 -21.95 -2.01 11.68
C LYS A 207 -21.69 -0.74 10.85
N THR A 208 -21.52 0.41 11.50
CA THR A 208 -21.53 1.74 10.87
C THR A 208 -20.22 2.14 10.18
N PHE A 209 -19.09 1.52 10.56
CA PHE A 209 -17.79 1.77 9.95
C PHE A 209 -16.97 0.49 9.89
N MET A 210 -16.64 0.03 8.68
CA MET A 210 -15.89 -1.22 8.42
C MET A 210 -14.90 -1.07 7.25
N ALA A 211 -14.41 0.16 6.98
CA ALA A 211 -13.54 0.45 5.84
C ALA A 211 -12.23 -0.38 5.80
N PHE A 212 -11.77 -0.85 6.96
CA PHE A 212 -10.59 -1.72 7.10
C PHE A 212 -10.97 -3.18 7.47
N GLY A 213 -12.22 -3.59 7.23
CA GLY A 213 -12.74 -4.90 7.59
C GLY A 213 -12.91 -5.09 9.09
N GLY A 214 -12.78 -6.34 9.57
CA GLY A 214 -12.94 -6.68 10.98
C GLY A 214 -12.71 -8.15 11.31
N GLY A 215 -12.54 -8.45 12.60
CA GLY A 215 -12.22 -9.79 13.09
C GLY A 215 -10.89 -10.33 12.52
N ILE A 216 -10.80 -11.64 12.32
CA ILE A 216 -9.60 -12.33 11.79
C ILE A 216 -9.22 -11.97 10.33
N ARG A 217 -9.90 -11.00 9.72
CA ARG A 217 -9.60 -10.45 8.38
C ARG A 217 -9.65 -8.91 8.38
N VAL A 218 -9.34 -8.28 9.51
CA VAL A 218 -9.04 -6.84 9.58
C VAL A 218 -7.77 -6.53 8.77
N CYS A 219 -7.70 -5.36 8.14
CA CYS A 219 -6.55 -4.96 7.34
C CYS A 219 -5.34 -4.65 8.23
N VAL A 220 -4.27 -5.44 8.08
CA VAL A 220 -3.00 -5.24 8.80
C VAL A 220 -2.31 -3.91 8.46
N GLY A 221 -2.59 -3.35 7.27
CA GLY A 221 -2.06 -2.06 6.83
C GLY A 221 -2.88 -0.84 7.25
N ALA A 222 -3.95 -0.99 8.03
CA ALA A 222 -4.92 0.09 8.29
C ALA A 222 -4.29 1.37 8.87
N ASP A 223 -3.46 1.24 9.91
CA ASP A 223 -2.84 2.42 10.55
C ASP A 223 -1.64 2.95 9.76
N PHE A 224 -1.00 2.11 8.93
CA PHE A 224 -0.01 2.56 7.96
C PHE A 224 -0.66 3.43 6.87
N ALA A 225 -1.79 3.00 6.31
CA ALA A 225 -2.49 3.74 5.26
C ALA A 225 -2.94 5.12 5.77
N LYS A 226 -3.50 5.18 6.99
CA LYS A 226 -3.83 6.45 7.66
C LYS A 226 -2.61 7.35 7.86
N LEU A 227 -1.49 6.77 8.31
CA LEU A 227 -0.22 7.50 8.50
C LEU A 227 0.28 8.11 7.19
N GLN A 228 0.29 7.32 6.11
CA GLN A 228 0.77 7.76 4.80
C GLN A 228 -0.14 8.83 4.17
N VAL A 229 -1.47 8.66 4.25
CA VAL A 229 -2.42 9.66 3.77
C VAL A 229 -2.30 10.96 4.58
N ALA A 230 -2.14 10.89 5.91
CA ALA A 230 -1.94 12.08 6.74
C ALA A 230 -0.66 12.84 6.40
N ILE A 231 0.45 12.15 6.11
CA ILE A 231 1.73 12.76 5.70
C ILE A 231 1.57 13.46 4.34
N ILE A 232 0.96 12.79 3.35
CA ILE A 232 0.70 13.37 2.03
C ILE A 232 -0.21 14.61 2.16
N LEU A 233 -1.34 14.50 2.88
CA LEU A 233 -2.28 15.59 3.09
C LEU A 233 -1.64 16.80 3.79
N HIS A 234 -0.87 16.56 4.85
CA HIS A 234 -0.15 17.60 5.56
C HIS A 234 0.72 18.41 4.60
N TYR A 235 1.55 17.74 3.79
CA TYR A 235 2.48 18.43 2.91
C TYR A 235 1.85 19.07 1.68
N LEU A 236 0.84 18.43 1.06
CA LEU A 236 0.12 19.02 -0.06
C LEU A 236 -0.49 20.37 0.33
N VAL A 237 -1.21 20.41 1.44
CA VAL A 237 -1.94 21.63 1.84
C VAL A 237 -1.05 22.62 2.60
N SER A 238 0.17 22.21 3.00
CA SER A 238 1.17 23.13 3.55
C SER A 238 1.89 23.97 2.50
N ASN A 239 2.07 23.42 1.31
CA ASN A 239 3.04 23.93 0.34
C ASN A 239 2.41 24.33 -1.01
N TYR A 240 1.15 23.92 -1.28
CA TYR A 240 0.49 24.12 -2.57
C TYR A 240 -0.92 24.72 -2.40
N LYS A 241 -1.40 25.40 -3.45
CA LYS A 241 -2.72 26.03 -3.57
C LYS A 241 -3.20 25.94 -5.01
#